data_AF-A0A2V8N2B8-F1
#
_entry.id   AF-A0A2V8N2B8-F1
#
_cell.length_a   1.000
_cell.length_b   1.000
_cell.length_c   1.000
_cell.angle_alpha   90.00
_cell.angle_beta   90.00
_cell.angle_gamma   90.00
#
_symmetry.space_group_name_H-M   'P 1'
#
loop_
_entity.id
_entity.type
_entity.pdbx_description
1 polymer ?
#
loop_
_entity_poly.entity_id
_entity_poly.type
_entity_poly.pdbx_seq_one_letter_code
_entity_poly.pdbx_strand_id
1 'polypeptide(L)'
;MGIHGTLNTMSVSDLLQFLGAGRKTGSLKVGRGSIVKQIYLENGSIVGSYSNDPREYLGQVLLHYGKIEESQLQVAMEIQRHSGGLLGEILSSRGFVSQEDIAEVLRTRTLEIIYDLFIWEEAQFEFFDNEKLPVNLIRIQVDTTAVIMDGIYRIDEWARYRRVIPSDRTFFELTPGWTQSLHASKEIRQVLYHVEKRMTAAEICYQMHTSLFHACALLFDLVNKDIIRVAGEAPAPVVEAPTDLSALNLPQTIPELLNLARAEMKENDAENALAIIHSALEQEPKNTAAHRLREEAEKKFVAQAYQNGLSPRSVPRVLESLEQLEHERLGPQEGFLLSRINGESDLESILSICPFREADSLRMIKKLLDGGIIGIK
;
A
#
# COMPACT_ATOMS: atom_id res chain seq x y z
N MET A 1 -5.82 3.05 -31.44
CA MET A 1 -7.08 3.40 -30.74
C MET A 1 -6.92 2.94 -29.30
N GLY A 2 -7.09 3.85 -28.33
CA GLY A 2 -7.08 3.47 -26.91
C GLY A 2 -8.39 2.79 -26.52
N ILE A 3 -8.30 1.79 -25.64
CA ILE A 3 -9.47 1.15 -25.02
C ILE A 3 -9.57 1.62 -23.56
N HIS A 4 -10.78 1.87 -23.06
CA HIS A 4 -11.03 2.21 -21.67
C HIS A 4 -12.26 1.46 -21.16
N GLY A 5 -12.33 1.23 -19.86
CA GLY A 5 -13.42 0.46 -19.27
C GLY A 5 -13.18 0.13 -17.81
N THR A 6 -13.81 -0.95 -17.35
CA THR A 6 -13.66 -1.45 -15.97
C THR A 6 -13.26 -2.92 -15.96
N LEU A 7 -12.58 -3.37 -14.91
CA LEU A 7 -12.19 -4.80 -14.79
C LEU A 7 -13.39 -5.75 -14.73
N ASN A 8 -14.57 -5.27 -14.32
CA ASN A 8 -15.83 -6.04 -14.35
C ASN A 8 -16.32 -6.30 -15.79
N THR A 9 -15.99 -5.39 -16.71
CA THR A 9 -16.38 -5.50 -18.13
C THR A 9 -15.35 -6.24 -18.96
N MET A 10 -14.07 -6.21 -18.57
CA MET A 10 -12.98 -6.91 -19.24
C MET A 10 -11.91 -7.22 -18.21
N SER A 11 -11.71 -8.50 -17.90
CA SER A 11 -10.79 -8.92 -16.85
C SER A 11 -9.32 -8.59 -17.19
N VAL A 12 -8.43 -8.61 -16.19
CA VAL A 12 -6.98 -8.45 -16.43
C VAL A 12 -6.46 -9.52 -17.39
N SER A 13 -6.94 -10.76 -17.27
CA SER A 13 -6.60 -11.84 -18.20
C SER A 13 -7.02 -11.51 -19.64
N ASP A 14 -8.26 -11.05 -19.84
CA ASP A 14 -8.76 -10.69 -21.17
C ASP A 14 -7.97 -9.51 -21.76
N LEU A 15 -7.64 -8.51 -20.93
CA LEU A 15 -6.83 -7.36 -21.33
C LEU A 15 -5.44 -7.80 -21.77
N LEU A 16 -4.74 -8.60 -20.96
CA LEU A 16 -3.41 -9.10 -21.32
C LEU A 16 -3.45 -10.01 -22.54
N GLN A 17 -4.49 -10.83 -22.71
CA GLN A 17 -4.68 -11.67 -23.88
C GLN A 17 -4.88 -10.82 -25.13
N PHE A 18 -5.78 -9.83 -25.08
CA PHE A 18 -6.04 -8.91 -26.18
C PHE A 18 -4.78 -8.13 -26.59
N LEU A 19 -4.07 -7.55 -25.62
CA LEU A 19 -2.88 -6.75 -25.87
C LEU A 19 -1.71 -7.62 -26.37
N GLY A 20 -1.53 -8.80 -25.79
CA GLY A 20 -0.51 -9.77 -26.20
C GLY A 20 -0.74 -10.31 -27.61
N ALA A 21 -1.92 -10.85 -27.88
CA ALA A 21 -2.28 -11.40 -29.19
C ALA A 21 -2.27 -10.32 -30.29
N GLY A 22 -2.71 -9.11 -29.95
CA GLY A 22 -2.67 -7.95 -30.83
C GLY A 22 -1.28 -7.33 -31.01
N ARG A 23 -0.23 -7.89 -30.39
CA ARG A 23 1.15 -7.39 -30.37
C ARG A 23 1.23 -5.88 -30.09
N LYS A 24 0.42 -5.42 -29.13
CA LYS A 24 0.30 -4.00 -28.82
C LYS A 24 1.57 -3.47 -28.15
N THR A 25 1.87 -2.21 -28.45
CA THR A 25 2.92 -1.42 -27.80
C THR A 25 2.25 -0.20 -27.18
N GLY A 26 2.53 0.08 -25.91
CA GLY A 26 1.90 1.16 -25.17
C GLY A 26 1.85 0.89 -23.67
N SER A 27 0.97 1.60 -22.96
CA SER A 27 0.76 1.37 -21.52
C SER A 27 -0.70 1.05 -21.21
N LEU A 28 -0.91 0.07 -20.33
CA LEU A 28 -2.20 -0.20 -19.71
C LEU A 28 -2.19 0.39 -18.31
N LYS A 29 -2.96 1.45 -18.07
CA LYS A 29 -3.14 2.06 -16.75
C LYS A 29 -4.38 1.46 -16.11
N VAL A 30 -4.26 1.03 -14.85
CA VAL A 30 -5.34 0.44 -14.05
C VAL A 30 -5.39 1.16 -12.70
N GLY A 31 -6.55 1.66 -12.32
CA GLY A 31 -6.71 2.50 -11.12
C GLY A 31 -7.88 2.07 -10.24
N ARG A 32 -7.65 2.04 -8.93
CA ARG A 32 -8.65 1.83 -7.88
C ARG A 32 -8.39 2.80 -6.73
N GLY A 33 -9.34 3.69 -6.46
CA GLY A 33 -9.19 4.68 -5.40
C GLY A 33 -8.01 5.61 -5.69
N SER A 34 -7.03 5.65 -4.79
CA SER A 34 -5.78 6.40 -4.96
C SER A 34 -4.66 5.59 -5.59
N ILE A 35 -4.83 4.28 -5.74
CA ILE A 35 -3.80 3.40 -6.28
C ILE A 35 -3.95 3.32 -7.79
N VAL A 36 -2.87 3.62 -8.49
CA VAL A 36 -2.73 3.54 -9.94
C VAL A 36 -1.52 2.69 -10.26
N LYS A 37 -1.76 1.68 -11.07
CA LYS A 37 -0.75 0.77 -11.62
C LYS A 37 -0.70 0.94 -13.12
N GLN A 38 0.48 0.72 -13.69
CA GLN A 38 0.67 0.74 -15.13
C GLN A 38 1.49 -0.46 -15.56
N ILE A 39 1.07 -1.11 -16.63
CA ILE A 39 1.82 -2.18 -17.30
C ILE A 39 2.32 -1.62 -18.63
N TYR A 40 3.62 -1.71 -18.88
CA TYR A 40 4.21 -1.30 -20.14
C TYR A 40 4.34 -2.51 -21.05
N LEU A 41 3.88 -2.37 -22.29
CA LEU A 41 3.96 -3.42 -23.30
C LEU A 41 4.74 -2.95 -24.53
N GLU A 42 5.49 -3.87 -25.11
CA GLU A 42 6.12 -3.71 -26.43
C GLU A 42 5.94 -4.99 -27.24
N ASN A 43 5.37 -4.86 -28.44
CA ASN A 43 5.08 -5.99 -29.34
C ASN A 43 4.33 -7.14 -28.66
N GLY A 44 3.43 -6.81 -27.72
CA GLY A 44 2.64 -7.77 -26.95
C GLY A 44 3.35 -8.41 -25.76
N SER A 45 4.64 -8.12 -25.53
CA SER A 45 5.37 -8.56 -24.33
C SER A 45 5.34 -7.49 -23.25
N ILE A 46 5.31 -7.90 -21.99
CA ILE A 46 5.41 -6.99 -20.85
C ILE A 46 6.88 -6.61 -20.65
N VAL A 47 7.14 -5.31 -20.64
CA VAL A 47 8.51 -4.76 -20.55
C VAL A 47 8.79 -4.02 -19.24
N GLY A 48 7.78 -3.79 -18.42
CA GLY A 48 7.93 -3.19 -17.10
C GLY A 48 6.59 -2.81 -16.49
N SER A 49 6.63 -2.23 -15.30
CA SER A 49 5.44 -1.71 -14.63
C SER A 49 5.76 -0.51 -13.74
N TYR A 50 4.70 0.22 -13.39
CA TYR A 50 4.70 1.28 -12.40
C TYR A 50 3.56 1.06 -11.40
N SER A 51 3.77 1.49 -10.16
CA SER A 51 2.75 1.54 -9.13
C SER A 51 3.06 2.70 -8.19
N ASN A 52 2.01 3.41 -7.77
CA ASN A 52 2.09 4.40 -6.71
C ASN A 52 1.71 3.84 -5.33
N ASP A 53 1.52 2.53 -5.19
CA ASP A 53 1.34 1.88 -3.89
C ASP A 53 2.69 1.81 -3.16
N PRO A 54 2.84 2.47 -1.99
CA PRO A 54 4.11 2.51 -1.28
C PRO A 54 4.62 1.13 -0.85
N ARG A 55 3.73 0.15 -0.62
CA ARG A 55 4.10 -1.26 -0.31
C ARG A 55 4.89 -1.90 -1.45
N GLU A 56 4.66 -1.44 -2.66
CA GLU A 56 5.28 -1.98 -3.85
C GLU A 56 6.52 -1.17 -4.24
N TYR A 57 6.99 -0.19 -3.46
CA TYR A 57 8.21 0.54 -3.79
C TYR A 57 9.45 -0.35 -3.69
N LEU A 58 10.47 -0.04 -4.50
CA LEU A 58 11.70 -0.85 -4.59
C LEU A 58 12.32 -1.10 -3.21
N GLY A 59 12.38 -0.07 -2.35
CA GLY A 59 12.91 -0.20 -0.99
C GLY A 59 12.18 -1.26 -0.15
N GLN A 60 10.86 -1.29 -0.20
CA GLN A 60 10.04 -2.25 0.54
C GLN A 60 10.28 -3.68 0.05
N VAL A 61 10.34 -3.88 -1.27
CA VAL A 61 10.62 -5.20 -1.84
C VAL A 61 12.04 -5.68 -1.51
N LEU A 62 13.03 -4.77 -1.48
CA LEU A 62 14.40 -5.10 -1.06
C LEU A 62 14.47 -5.49 0.44
N LEU A 63 13.69 -4.82 1.30
CA LEU A 63 13.57 -5.19 2.72
C LEU A 63 12.96 -6.58 2.88
N HIS A 64 11.88 -6.87 2.14
CA HIS A 64 11.21 -8.17 2.16
C HIS A 64 12.15 -9.33 1.84
N TYR A 65 12.93 -9.20 0.77
CA TYR A 65 13.91 -10.22 0.38
C TYR A 65 15.20 -10.19 1.21
N GLY A 66 15.29 -9.32 2.22
CA GLY A 66 16.45 -9.18 3.09
C GLY A 66 17.72 -8.75 2.35
N LYS A 67 17.57 -8.05 1.22
CA LYS A 67 18.68 -7.51 0.42
C LYS A 67 19.26 -6.24 1.03
N ILE A 68 18.45 -5.51 1.80
CA ILE A 68 18.86 -4.34 2.58
C ILE A 68 18.21 -4.37 3.97
N GLU A 69 18.76 -3.58 4.88
CA GLU A 69 18.16 -3.27 6.19
C GLU A 69 17.42 -1.93 6.16
N GLU A 70 16.51 -1.71 7.10
CA GLU A 70 15.75 -0.45 7.19
C GLU A 70 16.67 0.77 7.38
N SER A 71 17.74 0.60 8.15
CA SER A 71 18.78 1.63 8.35
C SER A 71 19.47 2.02 7.04
N GLN A 72 19.73 1.05 6.17
CA GLN A 72 20.33 1.27 4.85
C GLN A 72 19.35 1.96 3.90
N LEU A 73 18.07 1.56 3.93
CA LEU A 73 17.02 2.22 3.15
C LEU A 73 16.87 3.68 3.55
N GLN A 74 16.83 3.97 4.85
CA GLN A 74 16.71 5.33 5.38
C GLN A 74 17.86 6.23 4.90
N VAL A 75 19.11 5.74 4.97
CA VAL A 75 20.29 6.47 4.46
C VAL A 75 20.15 6.74 2.96
N ALA A 76 19.70 5.76 2.17
CA ALA A 76 19.55 5.92 0.73
C ALA A 76 18.42 6.88 0.34
N MET A 77 17.30 6.85 1.06
CA MET A 77 16.18 7.78 0.88
C MET A 77 16.59 9.23 1.19
N GLU A 78 17.40 9.45 2.23
CA GLU A 78 17.93 10.78 2.56
C GLU A 78 18.79 11.35 1.42
N ILE A 79 19.68 10.53 0.85
CA ILE A 79 20.51 10.92 -0.30
C ILE A 79 19.64 11.18 -1.53
N GLN A 80 18.65 10.32 -1.78
CA GLN A 80 17.73 10.47 -2.90
C GLN A 80 17.00 11.81 -2.84
N ARG A 81 16.55 12.22 -1.66
CA ARG A 81 15.85 13.49 -1.47
C ARG A 81 16.71 14.70 -1.83
N HIS A 82 18.00 14.66 -1.49
CA HIS A 82 18.93 15.76 -1.78
C HIS A 82 19.44 15.76 -3.24
N SER A 83 19.62 14.58 -3.82
CA SER A 83 20.23 14.42 -5.15
C SER A 83 19.23 14.29 -6.29
N GLY A 84 17.99 13.86 -6.01
CA GLY A 84 17.00 13.45 -7.01
C GLY A 84 17.34 12.17 -7.77
N GLY A 85 18.37 11.42 -7.34
CA GLY A 85 18.84 10.21 -8.03
C GLY A 85 17.87 9.03 -7.96
N LEU A 86 18.18 7.95 -8.68
CA LEU A 86 17.42 6.70 -8.61
C LEU A 86 17.82 5.92 -7.35
N LEU A 87 16.84 5.49 -6.55
CA LEU A 87 17.07 4.77 -5.29
C LEU A 87 17.97 3.54 -5.49
N GLY A 88 17.76 2.77 -6.55
CA GLY A 88 18.59 1.61 -6.86
C GLY A 88 20.06 1.97 -7.11
N GLU A 89 20.33 3.03 -7.87
CA GLU A 89 21.70 3.49 -8.13
C GLU A 89 22.39 3.99 -6.84
N ILE A 90 21.63 4.69 -5.99
CA ILE A 90 22.13 5.17 -4.69
C ILE A 90 22.48 3.98 -3.80
N LEU A 91 21.58 3.01 -3.68
CA LEU A 91 21.80 1.79 -2.89
C LEU A 91 23.02 0.99 -3.39
N SER A 92 23.17 0.88 -4.71
CA SER A 92 24.30 0.17 -5.32
C SER A 92 25.62 0.91 -5.15
N SER A 93 25.65 2.22 -5.42
CA SER A 93 26.86 3.04 -5.24
C SER A 93 27.34 3.10 -3.79
N ARG A 94 26.44 2.93 -2.81
CA ARG A 94 26.76 2.81 -1.39
C ARG A 94 27.26 1.42 -0.98
N GLY A 95 27.18 0.43 -1.88
CA GLY A 95 27.57 -0.95 -1.62
C GLY A 95 26.57 -1.73 -0.74
N PHE A 96 25.33 -1.26 -0.62
CA PHE A 96 24.30 -1.94 0.19
C PHE A 96 23.70 -3.15 -0.55
N VAL A 97 23.60 -3.08 -1.88
CA VAL A 97 23.07 -4.16 -2.72
C VAL A 97 23.69 -4.09 -4.12
N SER A 98 23.87 -5.23 -4.80
CA SER A 98 24.45 -5.28 -6.15
C SER A 98 23.47 -4.80 -7.23
N GLN A 99 23.98 -4.42 -8.41
CA GLN A 99 23.10 -4.05 -9.53
C GLN A 99 22.31 -5.26 -10.05
N GLU A 100 22.91 -6.44 -10.01
CA GLU A 100 22.30 -7.71 -10.37
C GLU A 100 21.11 -8.02 -9.45
N ASP A 101 21.29 -7.87 -8.13
CA ASP A 101 20.20 -8.05 -7.15
C ASP A 101 19.07 -7.04 -7.36
N ILE A 102 19.40 -5.77 -7.68
CA ILE A 102 18.37 -4.76 -7.99
C ILE A 102 17.58 -5.17 -9.23
N ALA A 103 18.24 -5.63 -10.29
CA ALA A 103 17.58 -6.06 -11.52
C ALA A 103 16.67 -7.27 -11.27
N GLU A 104 17.11 -8.25 -10.48
CA GLU A 104 16.31 -9.41 -10.07
C GLU A 104 15.08 -8.97 -9.27
N VAL A 105 15.26 -8.11 -8.27
CA VAL A 105 14.17 -7.60 -7.43
C VAL A 105 13.17 -6.77 -8.23
N LEU A 106 13.63 -5.97 -9.19
CA LEU A 106 12.74 -5.22 -10.09
C LEU A 106 11.90 -6.14 -10.98
N ARG A 107 12.48 -7.25 -11.47
CA ARG A 107 11.71 -8.25 -12.23
C ARG A 107 10.61 -8.86 -11.37
N THR A 108 10.94 -9.27 -10.16
CA THR A 108 9.98 -9.84 -9.21
C THR A 108 8.91 -8.83 -8.83
N ARG A 109 9.30 -7.59 -8.51
CA ARG A 109 8.40 -6.46 -8.25
C ARG A 109 7.42 -6.24 -9.40
N THR A 110 7.89 -6.25 -10.65
CA THR A 110 7.00 -6.03 -11.79
C THR A 110 5.93 -7.10 -11.87
N LEU A 111 6.31 -8.37 -11.70
CA LEU A 111 5.38 -9.48 -11.69
C LEU A 111 4.37 -9.35 -10.54
N GLU A 112 4.81 -9.09 -9.31
CA GLU A 112 3.92 -8.90 -8.16
C GLU A 112 2.90 -7.77 -8.36
N ILE A 113 3.31 -6.63 -8.92
CA ILE A 113 2.41 -5.52 -9.25
C ILE A 113 1.29 -5.97 -10.18
N ILE A 114 1.63 -6.76 -11.21
CA ILE A 114 0.69 -7.24 -12.21
C ILE A 114 -0.22 -8.31 -11.61
N TYR A 115 0.35 -9.23 -10.83
CA TYR A 115 -0.39 -10.29 -10.18
C TYR A 115 -1.40 -9.78 -9.15
N ASP A 116 -1.08 -8.72 -8.42
CA ASP A 116 -2.03 -8.08 -7.50
C ASP A 116 -3.26 -7.51 -8.24
N LEU A 117 -3.14 -7.13 -9.53
CA LEU A 117 -4.30 -6.69 -10.32
C LEU A 117 -5.32 -7.82 -10.54
N PHE A 118 -4.92 -9.09 -10.54
CA PHE A 118 -5.85 -10.21 -10.75
C PHE A 118 -6.83 -10.40 -9.58
N ILE A 119 -6.46 -9.95 -8.38
CA ILE A 119 -7.31 -10.01 -7.19
C ILE A 119 -8.05 -8.69 -6.91
N TRP A 120 -7.97 -7.71 -7.82
CA TRP A 120 -8.76 -6.49 -7.73
C TRP A 120 -10.18 -6.73 -8.24
N GLU A 121 -11.16 -6.63 -7.34
CA GLU A 121 -12.58 -6.82 -7.69
C GLU A 121 -13.14 -5.67 -8.55
N GLU A 122 -12.72 -4.43 -8.28
CA GLU A 122 -13.19 -3.24 -9.00
C GLU A 122 -12.05 -2.29 -9.33
N ALA A 123 -11.85 -2.00 -10.61
CA ALA A 123 -10.94 -0.95 -11.06
C ALA A 123 -11.31 -0.43 -12.45
N GLN A 124 -10.87 0.79 -12.75
CA GLN A 124 -10.94 1.39 -14.08
C GLN A 124 -9.63 1.10 -14.82
N PHE A 125 -9.71 0.94 -16.14
CA PHE A 125 -8.53 0.84 -16.97
C PHE A 125 -8.60 1.76 -18.19
N GLU A 126 -7.43 2.14 -18.68
CA GLU A 126 -7.25 2.83 -19.95
C GLU A 126 -5.94 2.38 -20.59
N PHE A 127 -5.99 2.04 -21.87
CA PHE A 127 -4.82 1.69 -22.67
C PHE A 127 -4.42 2.84 -23.58
N PHE A 128 -3.17 3.27 -23.45
CA PHE A 128 -2.55 4.33 -24.24
C PHE A 128 -1.66 3.71 -25.32
N ASP A 129 -2.19 3.67 -26.54
CA ASP A 129 -1.56 3.09 -27.73
C ASP A 129 -0.31 3.89 -28.14
N ASN A 130 0.83 3.22 -28.28
CA ASN A 130 2.15 3.81 -28.56
C ASN A 130 2.61 4.90 -27.57
N GLU A 131 2.16 4.86 -26.31
CA GLU A 131 2.75 5.71 -25.26
C GLU A 131 4.24 5.37 -25.08
N LYS A 132 5.08 6.41 -25.00
CA LYS A 132 6.52 6.22 -24.83
C LYS A 132 6.83 5.64 -23.46
N LEU A 133 7.76 4.69 -23.43
CA LEU A 133 8.28 4.15 -22.17
C LEU A 133 9.00 5.24 -21.37
N PRO A 134 8.96 5.17 -20.03
CA PRO A 134 9.79 6.02 -19.19
C PRO A 134 11.28 5.85 -19.51
N VAL A 135 12.03 6.96 -19.50
CA VAL A 135 13.45 6.99 -19.89
C VAL A 135 14.31 6.06 -19.02
N ASN A 136 14.00 5.99 -17.72
CA ASN A 136 14.75 5.20 -16.74
C ASN A 136 14.10 3.84 -16.45
N LEU A 137 13.27 3.32 -17.36
CA LEU A 137 12.65 2.01 -17.19
C LEU A 137 13.68 0.91 -17.39
N ILE A 138 13.96 0.14 -16.33
CA ILE A 138 14.71 -1.12 -16.47
C ILE A 138 13.78 -2.12 -17.14
N ARG A 139 14.16 -2.52 -18.36
CA ARG A 139 13.33 -3.35 -19.22
C ARG A 139 13.47 -4.81 -18.80
N ILE A 140 12.34 -5.44 -18.56
CA ILE A 140 12.25 -6.90 -18.49
C ILE A 140 11.62 -7.43 -19.77
N GLN A 141 11.59 -8.75 -19.93
CA GLN A 141 10.81 -9.38 -20.98
C GLN A 141 10.03 -10.52 -20.37
N VAL A 142 8.71 -10.33 -20.32
CA VAL A 142 7.78 -11.29 -19.75
C VAL A 142 6.66 -11.54 -20.73
N ASP A 143 6.40 -12.82 -20.99
CA ASP A 143 5.30 -13.28 -21.83
C ASP A 143 3.96 -13.09 -21.12
N THR A 144 2.96 -12.56 -21.84
CA THR A 144 1.64 -12.30 -21.25
C THR A 144 0.89 -13.59 -20.92
N THR A 145 1.09 -14.67 -21.67
CA THR A 145 0.44 -15.97 -21.42
C THR A 145 0.89 -16.54 -20.07
N ALA A 146 2.19 -16.51 -19.78
CA ALA A 146 2.72 -16.95 -18.50
C ALA A 146 2.10 -16.17 -17.33
N VAL A 147 2.02 -14.84 -17.46
CA VAL A 147 1.41 -13.98 -16.43
C VAL A 147 -0.08 -14.25 -16.25
N ILE A 148 -0.81 -14.52 -17.33
CA ILE A 148 -2.23 -14.89 -17.27
C ILE A 148 -2.42 -16.20 -16.50
N MET A 149 -1.61 -17.22 -16.79
CA MET A 149 -1.72 -18.51 -16.12
C MET A 149 -1.47 -18.41 -14.61
N ASP A 150 -0.39 -17.72 -14.22
CA ASP A 150 -0.07 -17.49 -12.80
C ASP A 150 -1.10 -16.58 -12.11
N GLY A 151 -1.66 -15.61 -12.85
CA GLY A 151 -2.71 -14.74 -12.36
C GLY A 151 -4.02 -15.48 -12.08
N ILE A 152 -4.42 -16.41 -12.95
CA ILE A 152 -5.59 -17.29 -12.71
C ILE A 152 -5.35 -18.17 -11.49
N TYR A 153 -4.17 -18.77 -11.35
CA TYR A 153 -3.81 -19.54 -10.16
C TYR A 153 -3.96 -18.70 -8.88
N ARG A 154 -3.53 -17.43 -8.91
CA ARG A 154 -3.69 -16.52 -7.78
C ARG A 154 -5.14 -16.21 -7.44
N ILE A 155 -6.04 -16.09 -8.42
CA ILE A 155 -7.48 -15.89 -8.16
C ILE A 155 -8.02 -17.06 -7.34
N ASP A 156 -7.71 -18.29 -7.77
CA ASP A 156 -8.18 -19.51 -7.11
C ASP A 156 -7.60 -19.64 -5.69
N GLU A 157 -6.28 -19.44 -5.52
CA GLU A 157 -5.64 -19.48 -4.21
C GLU A 157 -6.16 -18.37 -3.29
N TRP A 158 -6.35 -17.16 -3.81
CA TRP A 158 -6.89 -16.06 -3.03
C TRP A 158 -8.29 -16.37 -2.49
N ALA A 159 -9.16 -16.96 -3.33
CA ALA A 159 -10.47 -17.42 -2.90
C ALA A 159 -10.38 -18.51 -1.82
N ARG A 160 -9.37 -19.41 -1.88
CA ARG A 160 -9.13 -20.41 -0.83
C ARG A 160 -8.65 -19.77 0.46
N TYR A 161 -7.70 -18.83 0.39
CA TYR A 161 -7.19 -18.12 1.57
C TYR A 161 -8.32 -17.38 2.28
N ARG A 162 -9.18 -16.68 1.52
CA ARG A 162 -10.31 -15.91 2.07
C ARG A 162 -11.39 -16.73 2.75
N ARG A 163 -11.50 -18.04 2.46
CA ARG A 163 -12.41 -18.94 3.21
C ARG A 163 -11.94 -19.19 4.64
N VAL A 164 -10.63 -19.12 4.88
CA VAL A 164 -10.01 -19.33 6.20
C VAL A 164 -9.66 -18.01 6.88
N ILE A 165 -9.28 -16.99 6.10
CA ILE A 165 -8.85 -15.67 6.55
C ILE A 165 -9.87 -14.65 6.01
N PRO A 166 -11.01 -14.45 6.69
CA PRO A 166 -12.16 -13.73 6.12
C PRO A 166 -11.85 -12.28 5.76
N SER A 167 -10.98 -11.62 6.53
CA SER A 167 -10.55 -10.26 6.28
C SER A 167 -9.10 -10.01 6.69
N ASP A 168 -8.55 -8.85 6.33
CA ASP A 168 -7.18 -8.48 6.68
C ASP A 168 -7.02 -8.16 8.17
N ARG A 169 -8.14 -8.04 8.88
CA ARG A 169 -8.22 -7.84 10.34
C ARG A 169 -8.18 -9.16 11.10
N THR A 170 -8.17 -10.29 10.41
CA THR A 170 -8.09 -11.60 11.03
C THR A 170 -6.79 -11.70 11.81
N PHE A 171 -6.86 -12.07 13.09
CA PHE A 171 -5.69 -12.39 13.91
C PHE A 171 -5.73 -13.85 14.36
N PHE A 172 -4.58 -14.35 14.75
CA PHE A 172 -4.35 -15.78 14.99
C PHE A 172 -3.79 -16.02 16.38
N GLU A 173 -3.89 -17.26 16.84
CA GLU A 173 -3.24 -17.74 18.06
C GLU A 173 -2.39 -18.97 17.74
N LEU A 174 -1.26 -19.11 18.45
CA LEU A 174 -0.44 -20.30 18.40
C LEU A 174 -1.17 -21.48 19.05
N THR A 175 -1.17 -22.63 18.38
CA THR A 175 -1.73 -23.87 18.94
C THR A 175 -0.76 -24.47 19.97
N PRO A 176 -1.24 -25.12 21.06
CA PRO A 176 -0.35 -25.82 21.99
C PRO A 176 0.54 -26.85 21.29
N GLY A 177 1.85 -26.87 21.63
CA GLY A 177 2.80 -27.83 21.07
C GLY A 177 3.35 -27.50 19.68
N TRP A 178 3.06 -26.31 19.14
CA TRP A 178 3.51 -25.87 17.80
C TRP A 178 5.02 -25.98 17.56
N THR A 179 5.83 -25.94 18.63
CA THR A 179 7.30 -26.00 18.58
C THR A 179 7.86 -27.39 18.32
N GLN A 180 7.08 -28.47 18.50
CA GLN A 180 7.60 -29.84 18.54
C GLN A 180 8.02 -30.42 17.18
N SER A 181 7.72 -29.72 16.07
CA SER A 181 7.87 -30.29 14.71
C SER A 181 8.41 -29.30 13.66
N LEU A 182 8.91 -28.12 14.06
CA LEU A 182 9.10 -27.02 13.13
C LEU A 182 10.56 -26.81 12.67
N HIS A 183 10.90 -27.35 11.50
CA HIS A 183 12.03 -26.85 10.70
C HIS A 183 11.61 -25.56 9.98
N ALA A 184 11.45 -24.46 10.73
CA ALA A 184 11.02 -23.18 10.17
C ALA A 184 12.14 -22.44 9.43
N SER A 185 11.80 -21.90 8.26
CA SER A 185 12.59 -20.85 7.61
C SER A 185 12.63 -19.59 8.48
N LYS A 186 13.53 -18.65 8.16
CA LYS A 186 13.59 -17.33 8.82
C LYS A 186 12.23 -16.62 8.73
N GLU A 187 11.61 -16.65 7.55
CA GLU A 187 10.33 -16.02 7.27
C GLU A 187 9.19 -16.59 8.14
N ILE A 188 9.07 -17.92 8.24
CA ILE A 188 8.05 -18.55 9.09
C ILE A 188 8.25 -18.18 10.57
N ARG A 189 9.50 -18.11 11.06
CA ARG A 189 9.76 -17.66 12.43
C ARG A 189 9.30 -16.23 12.67
N GLN A 190 9.49 -15.33 11.71
CA GLN A 190 9.01 -13.95 11.82
C GLN A 190 7.49 -13.90 11.84
N VAL A 191 6.80 -14.63 10.95
CA VAL A 191 5.34 -14.71 10.96
C VAL A 191 4.82 -15.22 12.31
N LEU A 192 5.43 -16.28 12.87
CA LEU A 192 5.01 -16.82 14.17
C LEU A 192 5.25 -15.85 15.33
N TYR A 193 6.33 -15.09 15.31
CA TYR A 193 6.57 -14.01 16.27
C TYR A 193 5.49 -12.92 16.20
N HIS A 194 5.03 -12.56 14.99
CA HIS A 194 3.94 -11.59 14.84
C HIS A 194 2.58 -12.17 15.25
N VAL A 195 2.34 -13.46 14.99
CA VAL A 195 1.15 -14.17 15.48
C VAL A 195 1.14 -14.22 17.02
N GLU A 196 2.28 -14.47 17.67
CA GLU A 196 2.40 -14.45 19.14
C GLU A 196 2.03 -13.08 19.72
N LYS A 197 2.36 -12.00 19.00
CA LYS A 197 1.96 -10.62 19.33
C LYS A 197 0.51 -10.28 18.98
N ARG A 198 -0.29 -11.26 18.58
CA ARG A 198 -1.70 -11.13 18.22
C ARG A 198 -1.95 -10.12 17.08
N MET A 199 -0.98 -9.98 16.18
CA MET A 199 -1.11 -9.11 15.01
C MET A 199 -2.13 -9.67 14.01
N THR A 200 -2.84 -8.76 13.37
CA THR A 200 -3.74 -9.03 12.24
C THR A 200 -2.96 -9.42 10.97
N ALA A 201 -3.61 -10.07 10.02
CA ALA A 201 -3.02 -10.40 8.73
C ALA A 201 -2.45 -9.16 8.00
N ALA A 202 -3.12 -8.01 8.11
CA ALA A 202 -2.65 -6.72 7.61
C ALA A 202 -1.34 -6.28 8.30
N GLU A 203 -1.29 -6.29 9.62
CA GLU A 203 -0.09 -5.91 10.38
C GLU A 203 1.09 -6.83 10.05
N ILE A 204 0.85 -8.14 9.97
CA ILE A 204 1.87 -9.11 9.58
C ILE A 204 2.38 -8.80 8.17
N CYS A 205 1.49 -8.52 7.22
CA CYS A 205 1.85 -8.10 5.86
C CYS A 205 2.76 -6.86 5.86
N TYR A 206 2.42 -5.83 6.66
CA TYR A 206 3.23 -4.61 6.77
C TYR A 206 4.59 -4.86 7.42
N GLN A 207 4.65 -5.63 8.51
CA GLN A 207 5.92 -5.92 9.21
C GLN A 207 6.85 -6.80 8.38
N MET A 208 6.29 -7.66 7.53
CA MET A 208 7.04 -8.54 6.62
C MET A 208 7.40 -7.86 5.29
N HIS A 209 6.97 -6.61 5.07
CA HIS A 209 7.18 -5.83 3.84
C HIS A 209 6.71 -6.55 2.56
N THR A 210 5.69 -7.40 2.68
CA THR A 210 5.26 -8.32 1.60
C THR A 210 3.86 -8.00 1.09
N SER A 211 3.43 -8.67 0.02
CA SER A 211 2.06 -8.56 -0.47
C SER A 211 1.09 -9.30 0.46
N LEU A 212 -0.14 -8.80 0.54
CA LEU A 212 -1.17 -9.44 1.34
C LEU A 212 -1.46 -10.87 0.86
N PHE A 213 -1.36 -11.11 -0.45
CA PHE A 213 -1.44 -12.45 -1.03
C PHE A 213 -0.40 -13.40 -0.41
N HIS A 214 0.87 -12.99 -0.37
CA HIS A 214 1.96 -13.79 0.18
C HIS A 214 1.83 -14.00 1.70
N ALA A 215 1.51 -12.94 2.44
CA ALA A 215 1.26 -13.05 3.88
C ALA A 215 0.13 -14.04 4.20
N CYS A 216 -0.99 -13.93 3.47
CA CYS A 216 -2.11 -14.86 3.61
C CYS A 216 -1.75 -16.29 3.20
N ALA A 217 -0.92 -16.49 2.18
CA ALA A 217 -0.44 -17.82 1.80
C ALA A 217 0.32 -18.50 2.96
N LEU A 218 1.25 -17.79 3.59
CA LEU A 218 2.00 -18.28 4.74
C LEU A 218 1.08 -18.59 5.93
N LEU A 219 0.16 -17.68 6.25
CA LEU A 219 -0.80 -17.85 7.34
C LEU A 219 -1.75 -19.03 7.08
N PHE A 220 -2.25 -19.16 5.87
CA PHE A 220 -3.11 -20.26 5.45
C PHE A 220 -2.41 -21.62 5.59
N ASP A 221 -1.16 -21.72 5.15
CA ASP A 221 -0.35 -22.93 5.32
C ASP A 221 -0.10 -23.29 6.79
N LEU A 222 0.11 -22.28 7.64
CA LEU A 222 0.28 -22.49 9.08
C LEU A 222 -1.02 -22.94 9.75
N VAL A 223 -2.18 -22.42 9.32
CA VAL A 223 -3.49 -22.89 9.78
C VAL A 223 -3.73 -24.34 9.36
N ASN A 224 -3.46 -24.69 8.11
CA ASN A 224 -3.64 -26.06 7.61
C ASN A 224 -2.74 -27.10 8.28
N LYS A 225 -1.61 -26.66 8.86
CA LYS A 225 -0.68 -27.50 9.63
C LYS A 225 -1.02 -27.53 11.13
N ASP A 226 -2.14 -26.93 11.54
CA ASP A 226 -2.58 -26.77 12.93
C ASP A 226 -1.53 -26.06 13.84
N ILE A 227 -0.59 -25.31 13.26
CA ILE A 227 0.44 -24.57 14.00
C ILE A 227 -0.18 -23.31 14.62
N ILE A 228 -1.08 -22.67 13.88
CA ILE A 228 -1.87 -21.53 14.32
C ILE A 228 -3.35 -21.79 14.06
N ARG A 229 -4.23 -21.05 14.73
CA ARG A 229 -5.67 -21.05 14.44
C ARG A 229 -6.19 -19.63 14.35
N VAL A 230 -7.26 -19.44 13.58
CA VAL A 230 -8.00 -18.17 13.55
C VAL A 230 -8.62 -17.93 14.92
N ALA A 231 -8.31 -16.79 15.52
CA ALA A 231 -8.76 -16.43 16.86
C ALA A 231 -9.85 -15.35 16.85
N GLY A 232 -9.95 -14.56 15.78
CA GLY A 232 -11.00 -13.56 15.59
C GLY A 232 -10.62 -12.52 14.55
N GLU A 233 -11.42 -11.46 14.47
CA GLU A 233 -11.14 -10.27 13.67
C GLU A 233 -11.04 -9.05 14.59
N ALA A 234 -10.03 -8.21 14.37
CA ALA A 234 -9.97 -6.91 15.00
C ALA A 234 -11.22 -6.08 14.63
N PRO A 235 -11.68 -5.17 15.51
CA PRO A 235 -12.83 -4.34 15.22
C PRO A 235 -12.65 -3.61 13.90
N ALA A 236 -13.76 -3.33 13.21
CA ALA A 236 -13.66 -2.48 12.02
C ALA A 236 -13.10 -1.14 12.51
N PRO A 237 -12.09 -0.58 11.85
CA PRO A 237 -11.74 0.80 12.13
C PRO A 237 -13.05 1.58 12.01
N VAL A 238 -13.40 2.32 13.07
CA VAL A 238 -14.46 3.31 12.95
C VAL A 238 -13.95 4.22 11.85
N VAL A 239 -14.62 4.22 10.70
CA VAL A 239 -14.45 5.31 9.74
C VAL A 239 -15.03 6.51 10.47
N GLU A 240 -14.23 7.09 11.36
CA GLU A 240 -14.44 8.45 11.80
C GLU A 240 -14.32 9.22 10.50
N ALA A 241 -15.48 9.57 9.96
CA ALA A 241 -15.56 10.57 8.93
C ALA A 241 -14.65 11.72 9.38
N PRO A 242 -13.74 12.19 8.54
CA PRO A 242 -12.88 13.29 8.94
C PRO A 242 -13.80 14.45 9.30
N THR A 243 -13.69 14.92 10.55
CA THR A 243 -14.59 15.91 11.13
C THR A 243 -16.04 15.39 11.24
N ASP A 244 -16.80 15.88 12.22
CA ASP A 244 -18.21 15.56 12.38
C ASP A 244 -19.00 16.04 11.13
N LEU A 245 -19.07 15.20 10.07
CA LEU A 245 -19.76 15.51 8.82
C LEU A 245 -21.23 15.83 9.08
N SER A 246 -21.79 15.41 10.22
CA SER A 246 -23.12 15.80 10.72
C SER A 246 -23.28 17.31 10.88
N ALA A 247 -22.19 18.02 11.20
CA ALA A 247 -22.19 19.48 11.35
C ALA A 247 -22.09 20.20 10.00
N LEU A 248 -21.56 19.52 8.97
CA LEU A 248 -21.53 20.01 7.61
C LEU A 248 -22.88 19.69 6.97
N ASN A 249 -23.66 20.71 6.61
CA ASN A 249 -24.87 20.53 5.80
C ASN A 249 -24.47 20.06 4.39
N LEU A 250 -24.17 18.76 4.23
CA LEU A 250 -23.64 18.21 3.00
C LEU A 250 -24.69 18.23 1.89
N PRO A 251 -24.35 18.78 0.72
CA PRO A 251 -25.19 18.66 -0.47
C PRO A 251 -25.42 17.19 -0.85
N GLN A 252 -26.57 16.92 -1.49
CA GLN A 252 -26.89 15.56 -1.93
C GLN A 252 -26.31 15.22 -3.29
N THR A 253 -25.96 16.21 -4.10
CA THR A 253 -25.44 15.97 -5.46
C THR A 253 -23.93 16.06 -5.49
N ILE A 254 -23.31 15.19 -6.29
CA ILE A 254 -21.85 15.16 -6.44
C ILE A 254 -21.28 16.50 -6.95
N PRO A 255 -21.84 17.17 -7.97
CA PRO A 255 -21.32 18.47 -8.39
C PRO A 255 -21.30 19.50 -7.26
N GLU A 256 -22.32 19.51 -6.39
CA GLU A 256 -22.37 20.42 -5.24
C GLU A 256 -21.37 20.01 -4.15
N LEU A 257 -21.21 18.72 -3.87
CA LEU A 257 -20.18 18.20 -2.96
C LEU A 257 -18.77 18.61 -3.44
N LEU A 258 -18.48 18.44 -4.73
CA LEU A 258 -17.18 18.82 -5.30
C LEU A 258 -16.97 20.33 -5.27
N ASN A 259 -18.01 21.14 -5.45
CA ASN A 259 -17.93 22.59 -5.31
C ASN A 259 -17.68 23.01 -3.85
N LEU A 260 -18.36 22.38 -2.89
CA LEU A 260 -18.15 22.61 -1.46
C LEU A 260 -16.73 22.23 -1.06
N ALA A 261 -16.24 21.05 -1.45
CA ALA A 261 -14.86 20.64 -1.20
C ALA A 261 -13.84 21.63 -1.79
N ARG A 262 -14.06 22.16 -3.00
CA ARG A 262 -13.21 23.22 -3.57
C ARG A 262 -13.27 24.53 -2.78
N ALA A 263 -14.39 24.84 -2.12
CA ALA A 263 -14.53 26.01 -1.26
C ALA A 263 -13.76 25.83 0.05
N GLU A 264 -13.92 24.69 0.73
CA GLU A 264 -13.13 24.32 1.92
C GLU A 264 -11.62 24.35 1.63
N MET A 265 -11.21 23.81 0.47
CA MET A 265 -9.83 23.92 0.01
C MET A 265 -9.37 25.37 -0.15
N LYS A 266 -10.23 26.32 -0.54
CA LYS A 266 -9.83 27.75 -0.64
C LYS A 266 -9.70 28.40 0.73
N GLU A 267 -10.59 28.07 1.66
CA GLU A 267 -10.58 28.53 3.06
C GLU A 267 -9.47 27.87 3.90
N ASN A 268 -8.60 27.08 3.26
CA ASN A 268 -7.46 26.42 3.88
C ASN A 268 -7.85 25.29 4.86
N ASP A 269 -9.01 24.68 4.66
CA ASP A 269 -9.44 23.48 5.37
C ASP A 269 -9.38 22.26 4.43
N ALA A 270 -8.18 21.71 4.24
CA ALA A 270 -8.02 20.55 3.35
C ALA A 270 -8.58 19.26 3.97
N GLU A 271 -8.70 19.21 5.30
CA GLU A 271 -9.22 18.05 6.02
C GLU A 271 -10.73 17.90 5.81
N ASN A 272 -11.50 18.98 5.97
CA ASN A 272 -12.92 18.99 5.61
C ASN A 272 -13.14 18.71 4.13
N ALA A 273 -12.30 19.30 3.26
CA ALA A 273 -12.38 19.01 1.83
C ALA A 273 -12.21 17.51 1.54
N LEU A 274 -11.24 16.84 2.16
CA LEU A 274 -11.03 15.40 2.02
C LEU A 274 -12.23 14.59 2.51
N ALA A 275 -12.87 15.01 3.61
CA ALA A 275 -14.09 14.40 4.13
C ALA A 275 -15.26 14.48 3.14
N ILE A 276 -15.49 15.67 2.59
CA ILE A 276 -16.57 15.90 1.60
C ILE A 276 -16.31 15.10 0.32
N ILE A 277 -15.06 15.06 -0.14
CA ILE A 277 -14.66 14.28 -1.32
C ILE A 277 -14.86 12.79 -1.05
N HIS A 278 -14.58 12.32 0.17
CA HIS A 278 -14.86 10.95 0.56
C HIS A 278 -16.35 10.63 0.44
N SER A 279 -17.25 11.47 0.97
CA SER A 279 -18.70 11.28 0.78
C SER A 279 -19.12 11.25 -0.69
N ALA A 280 -18.53 12.09 -1.54
CA ALA A 280 -18.79 12.08 -2.98
C ALA A 280 -18.33 10.76 -3.65
N LEU A 281 -17.21 10.21 -3.20
CA LEU A 281 -16.67 8.93 -3.67
C LEU A 281 -17.42 7.72 -3.11
N GLU A 282 -18.07 7.82 -1.94
CA GLU A 282 -19.00 6.78 -1.48
C GLU A 282 -20.23 6.70 -2.38
N GLN A 283 -20.74 7.85 -2.87
CA GLN A 283 -21.87 7.90 -3.80
C GLN A 283 -21.50 7.41 -5.20
N GLU A 284 -20.40 7.92 -5.76
CA GLU A 284 -19.85 7.43 -7.03
C GLU A 284 -18.36 7.11 -6.89
N PRO A 285 -18.02 5.85 -6.54
CA PRO A 285 -16.63 5.40 -6.42
C PRO A 285 -15.80 5.61 -7.68
N LYS A 286 -16.46 5.75 -8.83
CA LYS A 286 -15.87 5.86 -10.17
C LYS A 286 -15.73 7.32 -10.65
N ASN A 287 -16.10 8.32 -9.87
CA ASN A 287 -16.10 9.72 -10.31
C ASN A 287 -14.67 10.28 -10.48
N THR A 288 -14.25 10.48 -11.74
CA THR A 288 -12.89 10.94 -12.06
C THR A 288 -12.58 12.33 -11.54
N ALA A 289 -13.57 13.23 -11.51
CA ALA A 289 -13.38 14.59 -11.01
C ALA A 289 -13.15 14.60 -9.49
N ALA A 290 -13.86 13.74 -8.75
CA ALA A 290 -13.67 13.54 -7.32
C ALA A 290 -12.27 12.98 -7.00
N HIS A 291 -11.80 11.97 -7.74
CA HIS A 291 -10.43 11.43 -7.54
C HIS A 291 -9.33 12.45 -7.81
N ARG A 292 -9.47 13.26 -8.88
CA ARG A 292 -8.51 14.37 -9.16
C ARG A 292 -8.52 15.40 -8.05
N LEU A 293 -9.70 15.79 -7.58
CA LEU A 293 -9.84 16.75 -6.49
C LEU A 293 -9.25 16.21 -5.19
N ARG A 294 -9.40 14.90 -4.90
CA ARG A 294 -8.77 14.25 -3.75
C ARG A 294 -7.25 14.39 -3.78
N GLU A 295 -6.61 14.17 -4.93
CA GLU A 295 -5.15 14.30 -5.06
C GLU A 295 -4.67 15.73 -4.79
N GLU A 296 -5.41 16.73 -5.28
CA GLU A 296 -5.13 18.15 -4.99
C GLU A 296 -5.31 18.46 -3.49
N ALA A 297 -6.38 17.95 -2.88
CA ALA A 297 -6.67 18.12 -1.46
C ALA A 297 -5.62 17.44 -0.57
N GLU A 298 -5.17 16.23 -0.90
CA GLU A 298 -4.12 15.51 -0.17
C GLU A 298 -2.79 16.28 -0.19
N LYS A 299 -2.38 16.81 -1.34
CA LYS A 299 -1.17 17.65 -1.45
C LYS A 299 -1.26 18.88 -0.55
N LYS A 300 -2.44 19.52 -0.54
CA LYS A 300 -2.68 20.69 0.31
C LYS A 300 -2.69 20.31 1.80
N PHE A 301 -3.32 19.20 2.16
CA PHE A 301 -3.34 18.67 3.53
C PHE A 301 -1.93 18.39 4.04
N VAL A 302 -1.08 17.70 3.26
CA VAL A 302 0.32 17.44 3.63
C VAL A 302 1.07 18.75 3.90
N ALA A 303 0.93 19.74 3.01
CA ALA A 303 1.58 21.04 3.20
C ALA A 303 1.10 21.76 4.47
N GLN A 304 -0.20 21.68 4.78
CA GLN A 304 -0.78 22.27 6.00
C GLN A 304 -0.34 21.54 7.27
N ALA A 305 -0.34 20.20 7.26
CA ALA A 305 0.14 19.37 8.35
C ALA A 305 1.56 19.76 8.75
N TYR A 306 2.45 19.91 7.77
CA TYR A 306 3.84 20.34 7.99
C TYR A 306 3.98 21.76 8.54
N GLN A 307 3.07 22.67 8.19
CA GLN A 307 3.02 24.03 8.76
C GLN A 307 2.44 24.04 10.18
N ASN A 308 1.54 23.10 10.49
CA ASN A 308 0.77 23.06 11.73
C ASN A 308 1.33 22.04 12.74
N GLY A 309 2.65 22.07 12.97
CA GLY A 309 3.31 21.30 14.05
C GLY A 309 3.81 19.91 13.68
N LEU A 310 3.41 19.34 12.52
CA LEU A 310 3.94 18.06 12.03
C LEU A 310 5.18 18.24 11.14
N SER A 311 6.04 19.22 11.40
CA SER A 311 7.25 19.46 10.60
C SER A 311 8.02 18.16 10.31
N PRO A 312 8.61 17.95 9.12
CA PRO A 312 9.37 16.75 8.81
C PRO A 312 10.49 16.43 9.82
N ARG A 313 11.01 17.44 10.52
CA ARG A 313 12.05 17.30 11.56
C ARG A 313 11.50 17.10 12.98
N SER A 314 10.19 17.15 13.17
CA SER A 314 9.54 16.86 14.45
C SER A 314 9.84 15.42 14.87
N VAL A 315 10.12 15.21 16.16
CA VAL A 315 10.40 13.87 16.70
C VAL A 315 9.21 13.42 17.55
N PRO A 316 8.34 12.54 17.03
CA PRO A 316 7.23 12.02 17.80
C PRO A 316 7.71 11.01 18.85
N ARG A 317 7.00 10.93 19.97
CA ARG A 317 7.20 9.92 21.01
C ARG A 317 5.86 9.38 21.50
N VAL A 318 5.80 8.10 21.84
CA VAL A 318 4.63 7.51 22.50
C VAL A 318 4.54 8.03 23.93
N LEU A 319 3.34 8.49 24.33
CA LEU A 319 3.07 9.00 25.68
C LEU A 319 2.37 7.97 26.57
N GLU A 320 1.68 7.02 25.97
CA GLU A 320 0.94 5.97 26.67
C GLU A 320 1.78 4.72 26.96
N SER A 321 1.40 3.99 28.01
CA SER A 321 1.95 2.66 28.31
C SER A 321 1.37 1.59 27.40
N LEU A 322 2.03 0.42 27.34
CA LEU A 322 1.54 -0.73 26.58
C LEU A 322 0.12 -1.16 27.01
N GLU A 323 -0.16 -1.10 28.31
CA GLU A 323 -1.47 -1.45 28.89
C GLU A 323 -2.57 -0.47 28.46
N GLN A 324 -2.24 0.81 28.31
CA GLN A 324 -3.18 1.83 27.84
C GLN A 324 -3.50 1.63 26.35
N LEU A 325 -2.46 1.36 25.54
CA LEU A 325 -2.60 1.09 24.11
C LEU A 325 -3.46 -0.15 23.80
N GLU A 326 -3.51 -1.14 24.70
CA GLU A 326 -4.40 -2.32 24.54
C GLU A 326 -5.90 -1.94 24.60
N HIS A 327 -6.24 -0.82 25.24
CA HIS A 327 -7.61 -0.33 25.32
C HIS A 327 -7.97 0.61 24.16
N GLU A 328 -6.96 1.11 23.45
CA GLU A 328 -7.15 1.94 22.25
C GLU A 328 -7.61 1.10 21.06
N ARG A 329 -8.56 1.63 20.29
CA ARG A 329 -9.07 0.95 19.07
C ARG A 329 -8.23 1.27 17.86
N LEU A 330 -6.96 0.89 17.91
CA LEU A 330 -6.01 1.13 16.83
C LEU A 330 -6.25 0.18 15.65
N GLY A 331 -6.28 0.74 14.45
CA GLY A 331 -6.27 -0.02 13.21
C GLY A 331 -4.86 -0.57 12.89
N PRO A 332 -4.76 -1.57 12.00
CA PRO A 332 -3.48 -2.17 11.58
C PRO A 332 -2.38 -1.18 11.15
N GLN A 333 -2.77 -0.13 10.42
CA GLN A 333 -1.82 0.87 9.92
C GLN A 333 -1.33 1.80 11.03
N GLU A 334 -2.22 2.16 11.96
CA GLU A 334 -1.89 2.98 13.13
C GLU A 334 -0.96 2.20 14.07
N GLY A 335 -1.24 0.92 14.31
CA GLY A 335 -0.37 0.02 15.08
C GLY A 335 1.02 -0.12 14.46
N PHE A 336 1.10 -0.29 13.12
CA PHE A 336 2.38 -0.29 12.42
C PHE A 336 3.12 1.04 12.60
N LEU A 337 2.46 2.17 12.38
CA LEU A 337 3.07 3.49 12.49
C LEU A 337 3.59 3.76 13.92
N LEU A 338 2.79 3.43 14.94
CA LEU A 338 3.18 3.50 16.34
C LEU A 338 4.42 2.66 16.63
N SER A 339 4.54 1.47 16.03
CA SER A 339 5.74 0.62 16.20
C SER A 339 7.04 1.26 15.69
N ARG A 340 6.95 2.33 14.88
CA ARG A 340 8.08 3.10 14.35
C ARG A 340 8.38 4.37 15.15
N ILE A 341 7.49 4.76 16.06
CA ILE A 341 7.66 5.95 16.91
C ILE A 341 8.46 5.54 18.15
N ASN A 342 9.77 5.80 18.11
CA ASN A 342 10.71 5.46 19.18
C ASN A 342 11.16 6.67 20.03
N GLY A 343 10.75 7.90 19.69
CA GLY A 343 11.19 9.11 20.38
C GLY A 343 12.56 9.64 19.94
N GLU A 344 13.19 9.03 18.94
CA GLU A 344 14.51 9.41 18.43
C GLU A 344 14.47 9.79 16.94
N SER A 345 13.68 9.08 16.15
CA SER A 345 13.55 9.32 14.70
C SER A 345 12.58 10.48 14.41
N ASP A 346 12.94 11.34 13.46
CA ASP A 346 12.07 12.40 12.98
C ASP A 346 10.95 11.87 12.08
N LEU A 347 9.90 12.68 11.87
CA LEU A 347 8.76 12.33 11.03
C LEU A 347 9.20 11.96 9.61
N GLU A 348 10.12 12.70 9.02
CA GLU A 348 10.67 12.43 7.69
C GLU A 348 11.25 11.01 7.59
N SER A 349 12.03 10.61 8.59
CA SER A 349 12.62 9.27 8.70
C SER A 349 11.56 8.19 8.84
N ILE A 350 10.61 8.38 9.75
CA ILE A 350 9.52 7.42 10.00
C ILE A 350 8.70 7.21 8.72
N LEU A 351 8.29 8.31 8.08
CA LEU A 351 7.48 8.28 6.85
C LEU A 351 8.24 7.64 5.68
N SER A 352 9.57 7.76 5.62
CA SER A 352 10.38 7.19 4.54
C SER A 352 10.40 5.66 4.51
N ILE A 353 10.16 5.02 5.65
CA ILE A 353 10.15 3.54 5.79
C ILE A 353 8.73 2.98 5.93
N CYS A 354 7.73 3.83 6.16
CA CYS A 354 6.34 3.40 6.23
C CYS A 354 5.82 2.99 4.86
N PRO A 355 5.16 1.83 4.72
CA PRO A 355 4.62 1.36 3.45
C PRO A 355 3.23 1.99 3.18
N PHE A 356 3.05 3.26 3.53
CA PHE A 356 1.79 3.99 3.43
C PHE A 356 2.00 5.32 2.69
N ARG A 357 0.91 5.89 2.18
CA ARG A 357 0.99 7.21 1.54
C ARG A 357 1.30 8.26 2.62
N GLU A 358 2.02 9.29 2.23
CA GLU A 358 2.42 10.38 3.14
C GLU A 358 1.19 11.05 3.79
N ALA A 359 0.17 11.38 2.98
CA ALA A 359 -1.08 11.97 3.47
C ALA A 359 -1.81 11.05 4.48
N ASP A 360 -1.89 9.75 4.20
CA ASP A 360 -2.53 8.79 5.11
C ASP A 360 -1.75 8.67 6.42
N SER A 361 -0.43 8.63 6.33
CA SER A 361 0.47 8.57 7.49
C SER A 361 0.35 9.80 8.35
N LEU A 362 0.38 11.00 7.78
CA LEU A 362 0.21 12.25 8.52
C LEU A 362 -1.18 12.36 9.16
N ARG A 363 -2.22 11.88 8.51
CA ARG A 363 -3.57 11.80 9.10
C ARG A 363 -3.60 10.87 10.31
N MET A 364 -2.96 9.70 10.22
CA MET A 364 -2.83 8.79 11.37
C MET A 364 -2.02 9.43 12.51
N ILE A 365 -0.89 10.08 12.20
CA ILE A 365 -0.06 10.79 13.20
C ILE A 365 -0.86 11.90 13.88
N LYS A 366 -1.60 12.70 13.10
CA LYS A 366 -2.50 13.74 13.63
C LYS A 366 -3.55 13.15 14.57
N LYS A 367 -4.23 12.07 14.16
CA LYS A 367 -5.21 11.39 15.01
C LYS A 367 -4.60 10.89 16.32
N LEU A 368 -3.42 10.28 16.27
CA LEU A 368 -2.68 9.81 17.45
C LEU A 368 -2.27 10.97 18.38
N LEU A 369 -1.94 12.14 17.82
CA LEU A 369 -1.64 13.35 18.60
C LEU A 369 -2.88 13.94 19.25
N ASP A 370 -3.96 14.09 18.50
CA ASP A 370 -5.23 14.65 18.98
C ASP A 370 -5.85 13.75 20.07
N GLY A 371 -5.66 12.43 19.97
CA GLY A 371 -6.02 11.45 21.01
C GLY A 371 -5.08 11.42 22.22
N GLY A 372 -3.95 12.12 22.19
CA GLY A 372 -2.97 12.14 23.29
C GLY A 372 -2.08 10.90 23.41
N ILE A 373 -2.16 9.97 22.44
CA ILE A 373 -1.40 8.71 22.41
C ILE A 373 0.09 8.99 22.16
N ILE A 374 0.38 9.96 21.29
CA ILE A 374 1.73 10.43 20.99
C ILE A 374 1.87 11.93 21.26
N GLY A 375 3.11 12.40 21.40
CA GLY A 375 3.44 13.82 21.48
C GLY A 375 4.62 14.17 20.59
N ILE A 376 4.72 15.42 20.16
CA ILE A 376 5.86 15.94 19.40
C ILE A 376 6.76 16.77 20.31
N LYS A 377 8.07 16.57 20.17
CA LYS A 377 9.09 17.36 20.85
C LYS A 377 9.51 18.59 20.05
#